data_AF-A0A7X7K2Z2-F1
#
_entry.id   AF-A0A7X7K2Z2-F1
#
_cell.length_a   1.000
_cell.length_b   1.000
_cell.length_c   1.000
_cell.angle_alpha   90.00
_cell.angle_beta   90.00
_cell.angle_gamma   90.00
#
_symmetry.space_group_name_H-M   'P 1'
#
loop_
_entity.id
_entity.type
_entity.pdbx_description
1 polymer ?
#
loop_
_entity_poly.entity_id
_entity_poly.type
_entity_poly.pdbx_seq_one_letter_code
_entity_poly.pdbx_strand_id
1 'polypeptide(L)'
;MRTRTVTVMLLVLALMALGAPTAQSEAMLADDYSLWWWTTDAGGAVQVTAGCYALSGTAGQPDADVWAGYGYTLAGGFWPGVPTTHDTYLPLVIREMQSSR
;
A
#
# COMPACT_ATOMS: atom_id res chain seq x y z
N MET A 1 33.17 37.96 41.82
CA MET A 1 33.27 36.80 40.91
C MET A 1 31.92 36.10 40.72
N ARG A 2 31.19 35.71 41.80
CA ARG A 2 29.86 35.08 41.74
C ARG A 2 28.81 35.78 40.87
N THR A 3 28.67 37.10 40.94
CA THR A 3 27.66 37.86 40.17
C THR A 3 27.92 37.85 38.67
N ARG A 4 29.19 37.90 38.24
CA ARG A 4 29.58 37.84 36.82
C ARG A 4 29.26 36.47 36.21
N THR A 5 29.45 35.40 36.99
CA THR A 5 29.11 34.03 36.56
C THR A 5 27.61 33.87 36.35
N VAL A 6 26.78 34.41 37.25
CA VAL A 6 25.31 34.37 37.12
C VAL A 6 24.83 35.13 35.89
N THR A 7 25.38 36.32 35.61
CA THR A 7 25.02 37.09 34.41
C THR A 7 25.35 36.35 33.12
N VAL A 8 26.52 35.68 33.07
CA VAL A 8 26.91 34.87 31.90
C VAL A 8 25.99 33.67 31.72
N MET A 9 25.61 32.99 32.81
CA MET A 9 24.67 31.85 32.75
C MET A 9 23.29 32.29 32.25
N LEU A 10 22.79 33.46 32.69
CA LEU A 10 21.52 34.00 32.22
C LEU A 10 21.57 34.39 30.73
N LEU A 11 22.69 34.96 30.26
CA LEU A 11 22.88 35.28 28.85
C LEU A 11 22.93 34.04 27.97
N VAL A 12 23.62 32.98 28.40
CA VAL A 12 23.66 31.71 27.67
C VAL A 12 22.27 31.07 27.62
N LEU A 13 21.53 31.09 28.73
CA LEU A 13 20.18 30.55 28.78
C LEU A 13 19.21 31.31 27.86
N ALA A 14 19.33 32.65 27.82
CA ALA A 14 18.56 33.48 26.91
C ALA A 14 18.92 33.19 25.44
N LEU A 15 20.21 33.02 25.12
CA LEU A 15 20.66 32.71 23.77
C LEU A 15 20.15 31.32 23.30
N MET A 16 20.11 30.35 24.20
CA MET A 16 19.56 29.02 23.93
C MET A 16 18.03 29.06 23.75
N ALA A 17 17.32 29.92 24.48
CA ALA A 17 15.89 30.12 24.31
C ALA A 17 15.54 30.82 22.98
N LEU A 18 16.39 31.72 22.49
CA LEU A 18 16.23 32.38 21.18
C LEU A 18 16.61 31.46 20.00
N GLY A 19 17.51 30.50 20.22
CA GLY A 19 17.98 29.57 19.19
C GLY A 19 17.26 28.23 19.17
N ALA A 20 16.27 28.00 20.03
CA ALA A 20 15.46 26.79 20.01
C ALA A 20 14.77 26.71 18.64
N PRO A 21 15.11 25.73 17.77
CA PRO A 21 14.35 25.54 16.55
C PRO A 21 12.96 25.18 16.99
N THR A 22 12.02 26.11 16.88
CA THR A 22 10.62 25.74 16.79
C THR A 22 10.56 24.92 15.52
N ALA A 23 10.68 23.59 15.67
CA ALA A 23 10.28 22.64 14.65
C ALA A 23 8.78 22.80 14.48
N GLN A 24 8.38 23.93 13.88
CA GLN A 24 7.10 24.07 13.25
C GLN A 24 7.21 23.04 12.13
N SER A 25 6.63 21.86 12.37
CA SER A 25 6.26 21.02 11.24
C SER A 25 5.29 21.88 10.46
N GLU A 26 5.78 22.56 9.43
CA GLU A 26 4.92 23.12 8.41
C GLU A 26 4.27 21.91 7.77
N ALA A 27 3.13 21.51 8.33
CA ALA A 27 2.18 20.70 7.61
C ALA A 27 1.89 21.52 6.36
N MET A 28 2.31 21.02 5.20
CA MET A 28 2.15 21.67 3.92
C MET A 28 0.68 22.06 3.79
N LEU A 29 0.38 23.36 3.93
CA LEU A 29 -0.95 23.91 3.67
C LEU A 29 -1.09 23.94 2.15
N ALA A 30 -1.53 22.82 1.58
CA ALA A 30 -1.98 22.83 0.21
C ALA A 30 -3.25 23.70 0.14
N ASP A 31 -3.27 24.69 -0.76
CA ASP A 31 -4.44 25.57 -0.99
C ASP A 31 -5.67 24.77 -1.49
N ASP A 32 -5.46 23.52 -1.88
CA ASP A 32 -6.46 22.56 -2.33
C ASP A 32 -6.04 21.14 -1.90
N TYR A 33 -6.99 20.32 -1.46
CA TYR A 33 -6.74 18.93 -1.09
C TYR A 33 -6.67 18.00 -2.33
N SER A 34 -6.36 18.55 -3.51
CA SER A 34 -6.33 17.78 -4.75
C SER A 34 -5.05 16.94 -4.86
N LEU A 35 -5.25 15.62 -4.90
CA LEU A 35 -4.25 14.67 -5.35
C LEU A 35 -4.31 14.57 -6.87
N TRP A 36 -3.38 15.21 -7.57
CA TRP A 36 -3.29 15.19 -9.04
C TRP A 36 -2.87 13.82 -9.59
N TRP A 37 -2.30 12.96 -8.75
CA TRP A 37 -2.05 11.55 -9.02
C TRP A 37 -2.19 10.72 -7.74
N TRP A 38 -2.66 9.48 -7.87
CA TRP A 38 -2.73 8.48 -6.81
C TRP A 38 -2.86 7.08 -7.43
N THR A 39 -2.47 6.04 -6.69
CA THR A 39 -2.78 4.63 -6.97
C THR A 39 -3.50 4.00 -5.77
N THR A 40 -4.27 2.94 -6.04
CA THR A 40 -4.85 2.10 -4.99
C THR A 40 -4.00 0.84 -4.85
N ASP A 41 -3.07 0.87 -3.90
CA ASP A 41 -2.09 -0.23 -3.69
C ASP A 41 -2.53 -1.21 -2.60
N ALA A 42 -3.77 -1.10 -2.11
CA ALA A 42 -4.36 -2.01 -1.12
C ALA A 42 -5.88 -2.12 -1.30
N GLY A 43 -6.43 -3.31 -1.06
CA GLY A 43 -7.87 -3.53 -1.06
C GLY A 43 -8.26 -5.00 -1.04
N GLY A 44 -9.54 -5.25 -0.76
CA GLY A 44 -10.05 -6.58 -0.52
C GLY A 44 -10.34 -6.84 0.95
N ALA A 45 -10.87 -8.03 1.22
CA ALA A 45 -11.22 -8.46 2.56
C ALA A 45 -11.20 -9.98 2.63
N VAL A 46 -10.69 -10.52 3.74
CA VAL A 46 -10.73 -11.95 4.05
C VAL A 46 -11.89 -12.19 5.00
N GLN A 47 -12.65 -13.26 4.78
CA GLN A 47 -13.69 -13.72 5.71
C GLN A 47 -14.79 -12.69 5.99
N VAL A 48 -15.25 -11.98 4.96
CA VAL A 48 -16.48 -11.19 5.08
C VAL A 48 -17.66 -12.16 5.11
N THR A 49 -18.42 -12.17 6.20
CA THR A 49 -19.54 -13.10 6.38
C THR A 49 -20.89 -12.38 6.34
N ALA A 50 -21.87 -13.00 5.69
CA ALA A 50 -23.25 -12.55 5.67
C ALA A 50 -24.20 -13.75 5.62
N GLY A 51 -24.84 -14.05 6.75
CA GLY A 51 -25.64 -15.27 6.89
C GLY A 51 -24.78 -16.53 6.71
N CYS A 52 -25.20 -17.43 5.81
CA CYS A 52 -24.48 -18.66 5.49
C CYS A 52 -23.36 -18.48 4.44
N TYR A 53 -23.11 -17.25 3.98
CA TYR A 53 -22.13 -16.97 2.95
C TYR A 53 -20.87 -16.35 3.55
N ALA A 54 -19.72 -16.74 3.02
CA ALA A 54 -18.43 -16.15 3.29
C ALA A 54 -17.79 -15.71 1.96
N LEU A 55 -17.28 -14.48 1.92
CA LEU A 55 -16.59 -13.91 0.79
C LEU A 55 -15.18 -13.50 1.22
N SER A 56 -14.21 -13.92 0.40
CA SER A 56 -12.83 -13.46 0.50
C SER A 56 -12.39 -13.02 -0.89
N GLY A 57 -11.77 -11.86 -1.02
CA GLY A 57 -11.28 -11.38 -2.31
C GLY A 57 -10.34 -10.18 -2.17
N THR A 58 -9.64 -9.88 -3.26
CA THR A 58 -8.80 -8.69 -3.42
C THR A 58 -9.47 -7.70 -4.35
N ALA A 59 -9.26 -6.40 -4.13
CA ALA A 59 -9.58 -5.39 -5.13
C ALA A 59 -8.40 -5.36 -6.12
N GLY A 60 -8.67 -5.50 -7.42
CA GLY A 60 -7.62 -5.51 -8.44
C GLY A 60 -6.85 -4.19 -8.46
N GLN A 61 -5.53 -4.29 -8.46
CA GLN A 61 -4.62 -3.14 -8.49
C GLN A 61 -4.02 -2.98 -9.90
N PRO A 62 -3.78 -1.74 -10.39
CA PRO A 62 -3.21 -1.51 -11.72
C PRO A 62 -1.77 -2.03 -11.89
N ASP A 63 -1.08 -2.26 -10.77
CA ASP A 63 0.31 -2.69 -10.61
C ASP A 63 0.44 -4.19 -10.25
N ALA A 64 -0.57 -4.99 -10.59
CA ALA A 64 -0.51 -6.44 -10.43
C ALA A 64 0.66 -7.04 -11.25
N ASP A 65 1.73 -7.42 -10.57
CA ASP A 65 2.89 -8.04 -11.18
C ASP A 65 3.71 -8.83 -10.14
N VAL A 66 4.66 -9.63 -10.62
CA VAL A 66 5.62 -10.37 -9.80
C VAL A 66 7.00 -9.74 -9.96
N TRP A 67 7.52 -9.19 -8.88
CA TRP A 67 8.88 -8.64 -8.83
C TRP A 67 9.80 -9.60 -8.07
N ALA A 68 10.91 -9.99 -8.69
CA ALA A 68 11.88 -10.90 -8.11
C ALA A 68 13.29 -10.30 -8.11
N GLY A 69 14.01 -10.48 -7.00
CA GLY A 69 15.38 -9.98 -6.84
C GLY A 69 16.04 -10.44 -5.54
N TYR A 70 17.35 -10.71 -5.58
CA TYR A 70 18.14 -11.13 -4.40
C TYR A 70 17.55 -12.31 -3.61
N GLY A 71 16.85 -13.23 -4.28
CA GLY A 71 16.21 -14.39 -3.65
C GLY A 71 14.84 -14.12 -3.04
N TYR A 72 14.30 -12.91 -3.19
CA TYR A 72 12.96 -12.53 -2.74
C TYR A 72 12.01 -12.36 -3.91
N THR A 73 10.75 -12.68 -3.68
CA THR A 73 9.64 -12.47 -4.62
C THR A 73 8.55 -11.67 -3.93
N LEU A 74 8.10 -10.59 -4.57
CA LEU A 74 6.93 -9.81 -4.19
C LEU A 74 5.90 -9.93 -5.30
N ALA A 75 4.66 -10.26 -4.94
CA ALA A 75 3.54 -10.29 -5.87
C ALA A 75 2.53 -9.22 -5.47
N GLY A 76 2.31 -8.26 -6.37
CA GLY A 76 1.31 -7.19 -6.24
C GLY A 76 -0.03 -7.60 -6.86
N GLY A 77 -1.08 -6.82 -6.58
CA GLY A 77 -2.42 -7.08 -7.07
C GLY A 77 -3.19 -8.10 -6.22
N PHE A 78 -3.32 -9.34 -6.72
CA PHE A 78 -4.14 -10.38 -6.11
C PHE A 78 -3.36 -11.14 -5.04
N TRP A 79 -4.05 -11.79 -4.08
CA TRP A 79 -3.39 -12.60 -3.07
C TRP A 79 -2.56 -13.73 -3.72
N PRO A 80 -1.23 -13.69 -3.60
CA PRO A 80 -0.38 -14.72 -4.19
C PRO A 80 -0.55 -16.04 -3.44
N GLY A 81 -0.47 -17.15 -4.15
CA GLY A 81 -0.56 -18.49 -3.55
C GLY A 81 -1.97 -19.00 -3.28
N VAL A 82 -3.02 -18.24 -3.62
CA VAL A 82 -4.38 -18.77 -3.69
C VAL A 82 -4.55 -19.46 -5.05
N PRO A 83 -4.80 -20.78 -5.12
CA PRO A 83 -5.07 -21.46 -6.37
C PRO A 83 -6.35 -20.88 -6.97
N THR A 84 -6.25 -20.23 -8.12
CA THR A 84 -7.42 -19.89 -8.92
C THR A 84 -7.80 -21.12 -9.73
N THR A 85 -8.75 -21.90 -9.22
CA THR A 85 -9.30 -23.04 -9.96
C THR A 85 -10.15 -22.49 -11.11
N HIS A 86 -9.65 -22.64 -12.33
CA HIS A 86 -10.41 -22.32 -13.54
C HIS A 86 -10.93 -23.61 -14.14
N ASP A 87 -12.24 -23.83 -14.08
CA ASP A 87 -12.86 -24.92 -14.82
C ASP A 87 -12.91 -24.54 -16.30
N THR A 88 -12.05 -25.16 -17.11
CA THR A 88 -12.04 -24.97 -18.55
C THR A 88 -13.09 -25.88 -19.18
N TYR A 89 -14.22 -25.30 -19.58
CA TYR A 89 -15.25 -26.02 -20.32
C TYR A 89 -14.96 -25.96 -21.82
N LEU A 90 -14.36 -27.02 -22.37
CA LEU A 90 -14.18 -27.15 -23.82
C LEU A 90 -15.41 -27.84 -24.43
N PRO A 91 -16.07 -27.26 -25.46
CA PRO A 91 -17.15 -27.95 -26.14
C PRO A 91 -16.60 -29.16 -26.91
N LEU A 92 -17.11 -30.35 -26.60
CA LEU A 92 -16.79 -31.58 -27.31
C LEU A 92 -17.53 -31.59 -28.65
N VAL A 93 -16.80 -31.44 -29.75
CA VAL A 93 -17.34 -31.60 -31.12
C VAL A 93 -17.02 -33.00 -31.61
N ILE A 94 -18.03 -33.86 -31.70
CA ILE A 94 -17.91 -35.21 -32.28
C ILE A 94 -18.33 -35.12 -33.75
N ARG A 95 -17.45 -35.52 -34.68
CA ARG A 95 -17.78 -35.66 -36.10
C ARG A 95 -17.86 -37.15 -36.43
N GLU A 96 -19.05 -37.63 -36.76
CA GLU A 96 -19.19 -38.94 -37.38
C GLU A 96 -18.81 -38.85 -38.86
N MET A 97 -17.81 -39.64 -39.26
CA MET A 97 -17.53 -39.85 -40.68
C MET A 97 -18.42 -40.99 -41.17
N GLN A 98 -19.45 -40.66 -41.95
CA GLN A 98 -20.20 -41.68 -42.67
C GLN A 98 -19.28 -42.25 -43.77
N SER A 99 -18.95 -43.53 -43.63
CA SER A 99 -18.26 -44.30 -44.66
C SER A 99 -19.16 -44.38 -45.89
N SER A 100 -18.76 -43.73 -46.98
CA SER A 100 -19.38 -43.89 -48.30
C SER A 100 -19.20 -45.34 -48.72
N ARG A 101 -20.31 -46.08 -48.79
CA ARG A 101 -20.35 -47.38 -49.48
C ARG A 101 -20.23 -47.20 -50.98
#